data_AF-A0A6N2MK14-F1
#
_entry.id   AF-A0A6N2MK14-F1
#
_cell.length_a   1.000
_cell.length_b   1.000
_cell.length_c   1.000
_cell.angle_alpha   90.00
_cell.angle_beta   90.00
_cell.angle_gamma   90.00
#
_symmetry.space_group_name_H-M   'P 1'
#
loop_
_entity.id
_entity.type
_entity.pdbx_description
1 polymer ?
#
loop_
_entity_poly.entity_id
_entity_poly.type
_entity_poly.pdbx_seq_one_letter_code
_entity_poly.pdbx_strand_id
1 'polypeptide(L)'
;MMQEFSECTRVTNLGDLFPILQCVDYDGFKNRMTQLGKRMDAFWQGLIDEHRVDKDRNTMVSHLLALQESEPEYYTDEIIKGIILMMLVAGTKTSAMSLEWAFSNMLNNPHVLKKGMDEVDTQVGQDRLLDEPDFSNLHYIQCIIYENLRLCPPAPLLVPHVASERCSLGGYDIPSGAMVLVNAWSIHRNPRVGGSIKFQAGKISKWQRKHRLKLPPSPPARLILGHLPLLKQPKAIHRTLHDISQKYGPIVTLKFGFRTVIIVASPAAVEECFTKNDIILANRPPFLNGKVLNYNFTTLAAAPYGDHWRNLRRLTAIEVFSATRLNAFASIRREEVKNLLRRIHKMCGDGSAVIELRTMLLDLNFNIMMRMVAGKKYYGEEVDGLEESRRFKNMMQEFSECTRVTNLGDLFPILQCVDYDGFKNRMGKRMDAFWQGLIDEHRVDKDRNTMVSHLLALQESEPEYYTDEIIKGIILMMLVAGTKTSAMSLEWAFSNMLNNPHVLKKRMGELMPFGLGRRGCPGEAMALRVINLVMGQLLQCFEFTTVDGKEIDMTETAATLMVKITPLELMCKARPNTHNLLA
;
A
#
# COMPACT_ATOMS: atom_id res chain seq x y z
N MET A 1 27.09 3.38 -26.34
CA MET A 1 25.63 3.25 -26.54
C MET A 1 25.11 1.84 -26.18
N MET A 2 25.11 0.83 -27.06
CA MET A 2 24.49 -0.49 -26.79
C MET A 2 24.88 -1.12 -25.44
N GLN A 3 26.18 -1.14 -25.13
CA GLN A 3 26.70 -1.66 -23.84
C GLN A 3 26.26 -0.84 -22.62
N GLU A 4 26.04 0.47 -22.79
CA GLU A 4 25.61 1.37 -21.71
C GLU A 4 24.10 1.28 -21.47
N PHE A 5 23.33 1.05 -22.55
CA PHE A 5 21.92 0.64 -22.49
C PHE A 5 21.82 -0.72 -21.78
N SER A 6 22.63 -1.73 -22.17
CA SER A 6 22.66 -3.10 -21.59
C SER A 6 22.76 -3.16 -20.06
N GLU A 7 23.43 -2.20 -19.43
CA GLU A 7 23.49 -2.11 -17.97
C GLU A 7 22.29 -1.36 -17.35
N CYS A 8 21.68 -0.42 -18.10
CA CYS A 8 20.42 0.24 -17.70
C CYS A 8 19.21 -0.65 -17.92
N THR A 9 19.31 -1.68 -18.76
CA THR A 9 18.18 -2.55 -19.08
C THR A 9 17.93 -3.64 -18.04
N ARG A 10 18.75 -3.78 -16.99
CA ARG A 10 18.29 -4.36 -15.71
C ARG A 10 17.32 -3.41 -14.97
N VAL A 11 17.02 -2.26 -15.60
CA VAL A 11 16.42 -1.05 -15.02
C VAL A 11 15.33 -0.35 -15.93
N THR A 12 14.33 -1.07 -16.51
CA THR A 12 12.84 -0.72 -16.57
C THR A 12 12.06 -1.36 -17.74
N ASN A 13 10.84 -1.90 -17.53
CA ASN A 13 9.84 -2.20 -18.59
C ASN A 13 9.73 -1.04 -19.59
N LEU A 14 10.31 -1.24 -20.77
CA LEU A 14 10.65 -0.11 -21.63
C LEU A 14 9.42 0.56 -22.26
N GLY A 15 8.28 -0.13 -22.40
CA GLY A 15 7.02 0.47 -22.84
C GLY A 15 6.48 1.55 -21.89
N ASP A 16 6.80 1.49 -20.59
CA ASP A 16 6.38 2.48 -19.60
C ASP A 16 7.27 3.75 -19.58
N LEU A 17 8.47 3.70 -20.18
CA LEU A 17 9.40 4.84 -20.32
C LEU A 17 9.48 5.40 -21.74
N PHE A 18 9.21 4.58 -22.75
CA PHE A 18 9.33 4.87 -24.16
C PHE A 18 8.01 4.50 -24.86
N PRO A 19 7.05 5.44 -25.01
CA PRO A 19 5.72 5.15 -25.53
C PRO A 19 5.70 4.46 -26.90
N ILE A 20 6.70 4.72 -27.74
CA ILE A 20 6.87 4.11 -29.07
C ILE A 20 7.13 2.60 -29.02
N LEU A 21 7.44 2.04 -27.84
CA LEU A 21 7.70 0.62 -27.63
C LEU A 21 6.49 -0.14 -27.03
N GLN A 22 5.37 0.52 -26.74
CA GLN A 22 4.16 -0.13 -26.18
C GLN A 22 3.44 -1.08 -27.16
N CYS A 23 3.74 -0.95 -28.46
CA CYS A 23 3.19 -1.78 -29.53
C CYS A 23 3.83 -3.17 -29.62
N VAL A 24 5.03 -3.39 -29.06
CA VAL A 24 5.77 -4.67 -29.14
C VAL A 24 5.72 -5.38 -27.79
N ASP A 25 5.26 -6.64 -27.77
CA ASP A 25 5.43 -7.52 -26.61
C ASP A 25 6.68 -8.37 -26.78
N TYR A 26 7.69 -8.10 -25.95
CA TYR A 26 9.06 -8.27 -26.40
C TYR A 26 9.71 -9.56 -25.91
N ASP A 27 9.65 -9.78 -24.61
CA ASP A 27 10.01 -11.02 -23.93
C ASP A 27 8.76 -11.86 -23.62
N GLY A 28 7.61 -11.47 -24.14
CA GLY A 28 6.32 -12.00 -23.75
C GLY A 28 5.79 -11.47 -22.41
N PHE A 29 6.36 -10.41 -21.80
CA PHE A 29 5.87 -9.88 -20.52
C PHE A 29 4.41 -9.45 -20.58
N LYS A 30 3.97 -8.76 -21.64
CA LYS A 30 2.58 -8.32 -21.80
C LYS A 30 1.66 -9.54 -21.97
N ASN A 31 2.09 -10.58 -22.68
CA ASN A 31 1.37 -11.84 -22.81
C ASN A 31 1.32 -12.61 -21.48
N ARG A 32 2.43 -12.77 -20.75
CA ARG A 32 2.47 -13.38 -19.40
C ARG A 32 1.55 -12.64 -18.43
N MET A 33 1.66 -11.30 -18.38
CA MET A 33 0.78 -10.43 -17.60
C MET A 33 -0.69 -10.62 -17.96
N THR A 34 -1.02 -10.74 -19.26
CA THR A 34 -2.40 -10.94 -19.73
C THR A 34 -2.93 -12.34 -19.38
N GLN A 35 -2.11 -13.39 -19.51
CA GLN A 35 -2.46 -14.76 -19.12
C GLN A 35 -2.60 -14.90 -17.60
N LEU A 36 -1.73 -14.24 -16.83
CA LEU A 36 -1.84 -14.13 -15.38
C LEU A 36 -3.11 -13.38 -14.99
N GLY A 37 -3.38 -12.21 -15.57
CA GLY A 37 -4.59 -11.43 -15.33
C GLY A 37 -5.87 -12.22 -15.60
N LYS A 38 -5.93 -12.99 -16.70
CA LYS A 38 -7.05 -13.90 -16.99
C LYS A 38 -7.21 -15.01 -15.95
N ARG A 39 -6.12 -15.65 -15.51
CA ARG A 39 -6.17 -16.70 -14.47
C ARG A 39 -6.61 -16.14 -13.12
N MET A 40 -6.10 -14.96 -12.75
CA MET A 40 -6.50 -14.26 -11.54
C MET A 40 -7.96 -13.86 -11.58
N ASP A 41 -8.43 -13.27 -12.68
CA ASP A 41 -9.83 -12.88 -12.83
C ASP A 41 -10.79 -14.08 -12.73
N ALA A 42 -10.47 -15.18 -13.42
CA ALA A 42 -11.23 -16.42 -13.31
C ALA A 42 -11.22 -17.01 -11.89
N PHE A 43 -10.08 -16.93 -11.18
CA PHE A 43 -9.97 -17.40 -9.80
C PHE A 43 -10.79 -16.53 -8.83
N TRP A 44 -10.71 -15.20 -8.93
CA TRP A 44 -11.51 -14.29 -8.10
C TRP A 44 -13.00 -14.38 -8.42
N GLN A 45 -13.38 -14.55 -9.69
CA GLN A 45 -14.77 -14.81 -10.07
C GLN A 45 -15.28 -16.11 -9.44
N GLY A 46 -14.50 -17.19 -9.52
CA GLY A 46 -14.85 -18.46 -8.87
C GLY A 46 -15.10 -18.32 -7.37
N LEU A 47 -14.23 -17.58 -6.66
CA LEU A 47 -14.45 -17.29 -5.23
C LEU A 47 -15.69 -16.43 -4.98
N ILE A 48 -16.01 -15.46 -5.84
CA ILE A 48 -17.23 -14.66 -5.73
C ILE A 48 -18.46 -15.54 -5.94
N ASP A 49 -18.46 -16.39 -6.96
CA ASP A 49 -19.60 -17.23 -7.32
C ASP A 49 -19.85 -18.34 -6.27
N GLU A 50 -18.80 -18.87 -5.62
CA GLU A 50 -18.92 -19.73 -4.44
C GLU A 50 -19.71 -19.04 -3.30
N HIS A 51 -19.40 -17.77 -3.00
CA HIS A 51 -20.05 -17.02 -1.91
C HIS A 51 -21.45 -16.49 -2.30
N ARG A 52 -21.79 -16.45 -3.59
CA ARG A 52 -23.17 -16.21 -4.04
C ARG A 52 -24.09 -17.39 -3.71
N VAL A 53 -23.55 -18.61 -3.70
CA VAL A 53 -24.25 -19.84 -3.32
C VAL A 53 -24.26 -20.03 -1.81
N ASP A 54 -23.11 -19.80 -1.14
CA ASP A 54 -22.95 -19.95 0.31
C ASP A 54 -22.87 -18.57 1.01
N LYS A 55 -24.05 -17.99 1.27
CA LYS A 55 -24.20 -16.62 1.80
C LYS A 55 -23.89 -16.47 3.29
N ASP A 56 -23.95 -17.55 4.08
CA ASP A 56 -23.92 -17.48 5.56
C ASP A 56 -22.50 -17.30 6.14
N ARG A 57 -21.47 -17.20 5.30
CA ARG A 57 -20.08 -17.03 5.76
C ARG A 57 -19.80 -15.59 6.20
N ASN A 58 -19.25 -15.42 7.42
CA ASN A 58 -18.67 -14.14 7.84
C ASN A 58 -17.31 -13.90 7.15
N THR A 59 -17.34 -13.41 5.91
CA THR A 59 -16.16 -13.08 5.09
C THR A 59 -16.30 -11.69 4.46
N MET A 60 -15.18 -11.13 3.97
CA MET A 60 -15.24 -9.86 3.23
C MET A 60 -16.02 -10.00 1.93
N VAL A 61 -15.90 -11.13 1.22
CA VAL A 61 -16.66 -11.36 -0.02
C VAL A 61 -18.16 -11.40 0.27
N SER A 62 -18.61 -12.15 1.27
CA SER A 62 -20.03 -12.16 1.67
C SER A 62 -20.54 -10.78 2.08
N HIS A 63 -19.74 -10.00 2.83
CA HIS A 63 -20.09 -8.63 3.22
C HIS A 63 -20.24 -7.70 2.00
N LEU A 64 -19.29 -7.74 1.07
CA LEU A 64 -19.34 -6.93 -0.16
C LEU A 64 -20.45 -7.39 -1.12
N LEU A 65 -20.81 -8.68 -1.12
CA LEU A 65 -21.95 -9.20 -1.89
C LEU A 65 -23.29 -8.80 -1.28
N ALA A 66 -23.44 -8.80 0.05
CA ALA A 66 -24.63 -8.26 0.70
C ALA A 66 -24.83 -6.77 0.38
N LEU A 67 -23.73 -6.00 0.33
CA LEU A 67 -23.77 -4.61 -0.12
C LEU A 67 -24.03 -4.46 -1.63
N GLN A 68 -23.61 -5.41 -2.46
CA GLN A 68 -23.97 -5.47 -3.89
C GLN A 68 -25.49 -5.66 -4.09
N GLU A 69 -26.21 -6.30 -3.17
CA GLU A 69 -27.68 -6.42 -3.25
C GLU A 69 -28.39 -5.08 -3.01
N SER A 70 -27.87 -4.23 -2.10
CA SER A 70 -28.46 -2.92 -1.79
C SER A 70 -27.95 -1.76 -2.65
N GLU A 71 -26.68 -1.82 -3.08
CA GLU A 71 -25.95 -0.74 -3.75
C GLU A 71 -25.17 -1.27 -4.99
N PRO A 72 -25.82 -1.97 -5.95
CA PRO A 72 -25.13 -2.73 -7.02
C PRO A 72 -24.18 -1.88 -7.88
N GLU A 73 -24.47 -0.59 -8.06
CA GLU A 73 -23.62 0.35 -8.80
C GLU A 73 -22.26 0.60 -8.14
N TYR A 74 -22.20 0.50 -6.80
CA TYR A 74 -21.00 0.80 -6.02
C TYR A 74 -20.14 -0.43 -5.70
N TYR A 75 -20.70 -1.65 -5.83
CA TYR A 75 -20.03 -2.92 -5.54
C TYR A 75 -20.10 -3.90 -6.72
N THR A 76 -19.74 -3.44 -7.93
CA THR A 76 -19.63 -4.34 -9.10
C THR A 76 -18.59 -5.44 -8.90
N ASP A 77 -18.69 -6.56 -9.61
CA ASP A 77 -17.72 -7.67 -9.50
C ASP A 77 -16.27 -7.19 -9.72
N GLU A 78 -16.02 -6.25 -10.64
CA GLU A 78 -14.69 -5.66 -10.84
C GLU A 78 -14.19 -4.89 -9.60
N ILE A 79 -15.08 -4.15 -8.92
CA ILE A 79 -14.75 -3.43 -7.68
C ILE A 79 -14.46 -4.43 -6.56
N ILE A 80 -15.29 -5.47 -6.39
CA ILE A 80 -15.10 -6.51 -5.38
C ILE A 80 -13.77 -7.24 -5.61
N LYS A 81 -13.50 -7.72 -6.83
CA LYS A 81 -12.21 -8.32 -7.23
C LYS A 81 -11.03 -7.36 -7.00
N GLY A 82 -11.20 -6.08 -7.30
CA GLY A 82 -10.20 -5.04 -7.06
C GLY A 82 -9.88 -4.84 -5.58
N ILE A 83 -10.88 -4.94 -4.69
CA ILE A 83 -10.71 -4.87 -3.23
C ILE A 83 -10.01 -6.14 -2.71
N ILE A 84 -10.47 -7.33 -3.13
CA ILE A 84 -9.84 -8.63 -2.82
C ILE A 84 -8.34 -8.59 -3.15
N LEU A 85 -8.01 -8.21 -4.37
CA LEU A 85 -6.63 -8.13 -4.85
C LEU A 85 -5.80 -7.13 -4.02
N MET A 86 -6.37 -5.96 -3.70
CA MET A 86 -5.68 -4.93 -2.91
C MET A 86 -5.37 -5.41 -1.50
N MET A 87 -6.32 -6.05 -0.81
CA MET A 87 -6.11 -6.63 0.52
C MET A 87 -4.96 -7.65 0.51
N LEU A 88 -4.98 -8.58 -0.44
CA LEU A 88 -3.97 -9.64 -0.54
C LEU A 88 -2.58 -9.10 -0.84
N VAL A 89 -2.46 -8.24 -1.84
CA VAL A 89 -1.15 -7.77 -2.33
C VAL A 89 -0.53 -6.76 -1.37
N ALA A 90 -1.32 -5.82 -0.85
CA ALA A 90 -0.82 -4.81 0.07
C ALA A 90 -0.57 -5.40 1.47
N GLY A 91 -1.47 -6.24 1.97
CA GLY A 91 -1.44 -6.76 3.34
C GLY A 91 -0.41 -7.85 3.60
N THR A 92 -0.08 -8.68 2.60
CA THR A 92 0.75 -9.87 2.81
C THR A 92 2.23 -9.54 3.00
N LYS A 93 2.89 -9.04 1.95
CA LYS A 93 4.35 -8.90 1.94
C LYS A 93 4.85 -7.80 2.88
N THR A 94 4.13 -6.69 2.96
CA THR A 94 4.58 -5.51 3.72
C THR A 94 4.68 -5.81 5.22
N SER A 95 3.68 -6.48 5.78
CA SER A 95 3.62 -6.89 7.19
C SER A 95 4.70 -7.95 7.49
N ALA A 96 4.83 -8.98 6.65
CA ALA A 96 5.85 -10.01 6.79
C ALA A 96 7.27 -9.43 6.78
N MET A 97 7.58 -8.56 5.81
CA MET A 97 8.88 -7.90 5.71
C MET A 97 9.13 -6.94 6.88
N SER A 98 8.09 -6.23 7.37
CA SER A 98 8.21 -5.37 8.56
C SER A 98 8.66 -6.18 9.78
N LEU A 99 8.04 -7.34 10.00
CA LEU A 99 8.38 -8.25 11.10
C LEU A 99 9.78 -8.86 10.90
N GLU A 100 10.14 -9.32 9.71
CA GLU A 100 11.47 -9.85 9.40
C GLU A 100 12.59 -8.83 9.70
N TRP A 101 12.40 -7.56 9.34
CA TRP A 101 13.33 -6.49 9.71
C TRP A 101 13.31 -6.17 11.20
N ALA A 102 12.15 -6.22 11.88
CA ALA A 102 12.08 -5.96 13.31
C ALA A 102 12.87 -7.00 14.10
N PHE A 103 12.70 -8.28 13.79
CA PHE A 103 13.49 -9.36 14.39
C PHE A 103 14.98 -9.26 14.04
N SER A 104 15.33 -8.87 12.80
CA SER A 104 16.74 -8.61 12.44
C SER A 104 17.35 -7.47 13.28
N ASN A 105 16.64 -6.35 13.43
CA ASN A 105 17.06 -5.21 14.23
C ASN A 105 17.17 -5.56 15.73
N MET A 106 16.23 -6.35 16.26
CA MET A 106 16.25 -6.82 17.65
C MET A 106 17.39 -7.80 17.93
N LEU A 107 17.71 -8.72 17.01
CA LEU A 107 18.83 -9.65 17.15
C LEU A 107 20.19 -8.94 17.13
N ASN A 108 20.36 -7.89 16.31
CA ASN A 108 21.54 -7.04 16.35
C ASN A 108 21.56 -6.07 17.55
N ASN A 109 20.47 -5.99 18.32
CA ASN A 109 20.37 -5.16 19.54
C ASN A 109 19.75 -5.96 20.70
N PRO A 110 20.45 -6.96 21.29
CA PRO A 110 19.85 -7.88 22.26
C PRO A 110 19.24 -7.21 23.51
N HIS A 111 19.70 -6.01 23.87
CA HIS A 111 19.12 -5.21 24.95
C HIS A 111 17.71 -4.68 24.61
N VAL A 112 17.44 -4.38 23.33
CA VAL A 112 16.10 -4.01 22.83
C VAL A 112 15.20 -5.24 22.83
N LEU A 113 15.69 -6.37 22.33
CA LEU A 113 14.97 -7.65 22.33
C LEU A 113 14.52 -8.00 23.75
N LYS A 114 15.47 -8.03 24.70
CA LYS A 114 15.20 -8.34 26.10
C LYS A 114 14.17 -7.38 26.70
N LYS A 115 14.34 -6.06 26.53
CA LYS A 115 13.40 -5.07 27.07
C LYS A 115 11.99 -5.18 26.47
N GLY A 116 11.86 -5.64 25.22
CA GLY A 116 10.57 -6.00 24.62
C GLY A 116 9.92 -7.21 25.28
N MET A 117 10.69 -8.25 25.59
CA MET A 117 10.21 -9.41 26.35
C MET A 117 9.82 -9.03 27.78
N ASP A 118 10.66 -8.25 28.48
CA ASP A 118 10.42 -7.77 29.84
C ASP A 118 9.10 -6.94 29.91
N GLU A 119 8.78 -6.13 28.88
CA GLU A 119 7.51 -5.40 28.80
C GLU A 119 6.31 -6.33 28.64
N VAL A 120 6.38 -7.30 27.71
CA VAL A 120 5.30 -8.28 27.50
C VAL A 120 5.03 -9.09 28.75
N ASP A 121 6.08 -9.57 29.44
CA ASP A 121 5.97 -10.30 30.70
C ASP A 121 5.35 -9.44 31.82
N THR A 122 5.68 -8.14 31.87
CA THR A 122 5.16 -7.22 32.89
C THR A 122 3.70 -6.82 32.65
N GLN A 123 3.31 -6.60 31.39
CA GLN A 123 1.99 -6.04 31.04
C GLN A 123 0.92 -7.12 30.74
N VAL A 124 1.33 -8.31 30.30
CA VAL A 124 0.42 -9.41 29.92
C VAL A 124 0.60 -10.65 30.80
N GLY A 125 1.84 -10.91 31.26
CA GLY A 125 2.15 -12.11 32.03
C GLY A 125 2.21 -13.37 31.17
N GLN A 126 2.02 -14.52 31.83
CA GLN A 126 2.25 -15.85 31.24
C GLN A 126 1.05 -16.81 31.43
N ASP A 127 -0.11 -16.28 31.84
CA ASP A 127 -1.35 -17.06 32.07
C ASP A 127 -2.24 -17.17 30.84
N ARG A 128 -2.10 -16.27 29.87
CA ARG A 128 -2.81 -16.26 28.59
C ARG A 128 -1.97 -15.66 27.48
N LEU A 129 -2.28 -15.98 26.23
CA LEU A 129 -1.71 -15.27 25.10
C LEU A 129 -2.13 -13.79 25.09
N LEU A 130 -1.18 -12.94 24.72
CA LEU A 130 -1.36 -11.54 24.37
C LEU A 130 -2.42 -11.38 23.26
N ASP A 131 -3.33 -10.42 23.42
CA ASP A 131 -4.42 -10.17 22.47
C ASP A 131 -4.57 -8.67 22.16
N GLU A 132 -5.38 -8.31 21.17
CA GLU A 132 -5.42 -6.93 20.65
C GLU A 132 -5.74 -5.81 21.67
N PRO A 133 -6.56 -6.03 22.73
CA PRO A 133 -6.75 -5.02 23.78
C PRO A 133 -5.45 -4.63 24.51
N ASP A 134 -4.51 -5.58 24.64
CA ASP A 134 -3.26 -5.39 25.38
C ASP A 134 -2.29 -4.42 24.69
N PHE A 135 -2.45 -4.21 23.37
CA PHE A 135 -1.57 -3.32 22.59
C PHE A 135 -1.49 -1.92 23.18
N SER A 136 -2.55 -1.44 23.85
CA SER A 136 -2.57 -0.13 24.49
C SER A 136 -1.55 0.03 25.64
N ASN A 137 -1.08 -1.07 26.22
CA ASN A 137 -0.09 -1.10 27.31
C ASN A 137 1.36 -1.31 26.82
N LEU A 138 1.54 -1.85 25.61
CA LEU A 138 2.83 -2.30 25.06
C LEU A 138 3.60 -1.20 24.33
N HIS A 139 3.94 -0.16 25.09
CA HIS A 139 4.54 1.08 24.60
C HIS A 139 5.92 0.87 23.94
N TYR A 140 6.75 0.01 24.50
CA TYR A 140 8.09 -0.28 24.01
C TYR A 140 8.05 -1.19 22.77
N ILE A 141 7.14 -2.17 22.69
CA ILE A 141 6.84 -2.92 21.46
C ILE A 141 6.44 -1.97 20.33
N GLN A 142 5.57 -0.99 20.60
CA GLN A 142 5.20 0.01 19.61
C GLN A 142 6.38 0.91 19.20
N CYS A 143 7.25 1.29 20.14
CA CYS A 143 8.51 1.96 19.80
C CYS A 143 9.39 1.11 18.89
N ILE A 144 9.54 -0.19 19.14
CA ILE A 144 10.27 -1.13 18.27
C ILE A 144 9.64 -1.16 16.88
N ILE A 145 8.31 -1.25 16.79
CA ILE A 145 7.58 -1.27 15.51
C ILE A 145 7.79 0.02 14.71
N TYR A 146 7.56 1.19 15.32
CA TYR A 146 7.69 2.47 14.62
C TYR A 146 9.15 2.83 14.30
N GLU A 147 10.10 2.48 15.16
CA GLU A 147 11.53 2.65 14.88
C GLU A 147 11.98 1.70 13.76
N ASN A 148 11.51 0.46 13.74
CA ASN A 148 11.73 -0.46 12.64
C ASN A 148 11.08 0.04 11.34
N LEU A 149 9.88 0.63 11.39
CA LEU A 149 9.25 1.24 10.21
C LEU A 149 9.97 2.54 9.75
N ARG A 150 10.67 3.23 10.65
CA ARG A 150 11.57 4.35 10.32
C ARG A 150 12.84 3.84 9.63
N LEU A 151 13.47 2.82 10.19
CA LEU A 151 14.72 2.23 9.70
C LEU A 151 14.50 1.39 8.43
N CYS A 152 13.56 0.47 8.44
CA CYS A 152 13.30 -0.48 7.36
C CYS A 152 11.85 -0.34 6.84
N PRO A 153 11.47 0.84 6.29
CA PRO A 153 10.14 1.03 5.72
C PRO A 153 9.91 0.05 4.57
N PRO A 154 8.81 -0.72 4.54
CA PRO A 154 8.54 -1.68 3.46
C PRO A 154 8.56 -1.04 2.07
N ALA A 155 8.14 0.22 1.96
CA ALA A 155 8.23 1.05 0.77
C ALA A 155 9.23 2.23 0.99
N PRO A 156 10.55 2.03 0.79
CA PRO A 156 11.57 3.06 0.99
C PRO A 156 11.46 4.22 -0.01
N LEU A 157 10.89 3.95 -1.19
CA LEU A 157 10.27 4.93 -2.07
C LEU A 157 8.76 4.75 -1.98
N LEU A 158 8.02 5.82 -1.72
CA LEU A 158 6.55 5.75 -1.74
C LEU A 158 6.04 5.51 -3.16
N VAL A 159 4.83 4.93 -3.25
CA VAL A 159 4.16 4.64 -4.53
C VAL A 159 4.14 5.91 -5.40
N PRO A 160 4.61 5.85 -6.67
CA PRO A 160 4.79 7.05 -7.49
C PRO A 160 3.51 7.86 -7.67
N HIS A 161 3.64 9.18 -7.65
CA HIS A 161 2.58 10.13 -7.96
C HIS A 161 2.82 10.72 -9.36
N VAL A 162 1.80 11.30 -10.00
CA VAL A 162 1.94 12.10 -11.22
C VAL A 162 1.16 13.40 -11.06
N ALA A 163 1.78 14.53 -11.41
CA ALA A 163 1.12 15.82 -11.45
C ALA A 163 0.11 15.89 -12.61
N SER A 164 -1.17 16.09 -12.30
CA SER A 164 -2.21 16.32 -13.32
C SER A 164 -1.96 17.61 -14.10
N GLU A 165 -1.60 18.67 -13.39
CA GLU A 165 -1.33 20.01 -13.91
C GLU A 165 0.02 20.55 -13.42
N ARG A 166 0.39 21.76 -13.85
CA ARG A 166 1.62 22.40 -13.38
C ARG A 166 1.41 22.94 -11.96
N CYS A 167 2.30 22.59 -11.03
CA CYS A 167 2.23 23.07 -9.65
C CYS A 167 3.58 23.62 -9.15
N SER A 168 3.56 24.18 -7.94
CA SER A 168 4.77 24.68 -7.27
C SER A 168 5.14 23.77 -6.11
N LEU A 169 6.43 23.42 -6.02
CA LEU A 169 6.97 22.57 -4.96
C LEU A 169 8.36 23.05 -4.52
N GLY A 170 8.54 23.39 -3.26
CA GLY A 170 9.78 23.94 -2.70
C GLY A 170 10.26 25.22 -3.40
N GLY A 171 9.32 25.99 -3.97
CA GLY A 171 9.64 27.16 -4.79
C GLY A 171 10.21 26.82 -6.18
N TYR A 172 10.01 25.60 -6.68
CA TYR A 172 10.28 25.19 -8.05
C TYR A 172 8.97 24.96 -8.83
N ASP A 173 9.06 25.06 -10.16
CA ASP A 173 8.00 24.69 -11.10
C ASP A 173 8.03 23.17 -11.38
N ILE A 174 6.93 22.47 -11.09
CA ILE A 174 6.73 21.07 -11.44
C ILE A 174 5.79 21.00 -12.65
N PRO A 175 6.21 20.47 -13.81
CA PRO A 175 5.35 20.40 -14.99
C PRO A 175 4.29 19.30 -14.89
N SER A 176 3.15 19.51 -15.54
CA SER A 176 2.13 18.46 -15.76
C SER A 176 2.76 17.20 -16.38
N GLY A 177 2.27 16.03 -15.97
CA GLY A 177 2.79 14.73 -16.39
C GLY A 177 4.12 14.33 -15.73
N ALA A 178 4.73 15.19 -14.90
CA ALA A 178 5.90 14.80 -14.11
C ALA A 178 5.52 13.76 -13.06
N MET A 179 6.30 12.69 -13.00
CA MET A 179 6.22 11.71 -11.92
C MET A 179 6.90 12.28 -10.67
N VAL A 180 6.29 12.14 -9.49
CA VAL A 180 6.87 12.53 -8.21
C VAL A 180 7.14 11.27 -7.38
N LEU A 181 8.40 11.10 -6.96
CA LEU A 181 8.87 10.00 -6.12
C LEU A 181 9.34 10.56 -4.77
N VAL A 182 8.69 10.13 -3.69
CA VAL A 182 9.08 10.50 -2.33
C VAL A 182 10.03 9.43 -1.76
N ASN A 183 11.21 9.86 -1.34
CA ASN A 183 12.22 9.00 -0.72
C ASN A 183 12.03 8.98 0.81
N ALA A 184 11.06 8.19 1.26
CA ALA A 184 10.74 8.03 2.68
C ALA A 184 11.96 7.54 3.48
N TRP A 185 12.75 6.61 2.94
CA TRP A 185 13.98 6.12 3.57
C TRP A 185 14.98 7.25 3.88
N SER A 186 15.15 8.20 2.95
CA SER A 186 16.01 9.37 3.12
C SER A 186 15.43 10.35 4.16
N ILE A 187 14.12 10.54 4.15
CA ILE A 187 13.42 11.48 5.04
C ILE A 187 13.49 10.98 6.49
N HIS A 188 13.15 9.72 6.70
CA HIS A 188 13.19 9.02 8.00
C HIS A 188 14.58 9.01 8.66
N ARG A 189 15.65 9.27 7.90
CA ARG A 189 17.06 9.24 8.32
C ARG A 189 17.74 10.61 8.39
N ASN A 190 17.03 11.70 8.09
CA ASN A 190 17.67 13.01 8.03
C ASN A 190 18.10 13.49 9.44
N PRO A 191 19.40 13.68 9.73
CA PRO A 191 19.86 14.06 11.07
C PRO A 191 19.54 15.52 11.42
N ARG A 192 18.97 16.32 10.52
CA ARG A 192 18.50 17.68 10.82
C ARG A 192 17.19 17.75 11.63
N VAL A 193 16.72 16.62 12.17
CA VAL A 193 15.61 16.47 13.14
C VAL A 193 15.94 17.08 14.54
N GLY A 194 16.82 18.09 14.57
CA GLY A 194 17.22 18.88 15.74
C GLY A 194 17.70 20.31 15.41
N GLY A 195 17.72 20.73 14.13
CA GLY A 195 18.26 22.02 13.70
C GLY A 195 17.26 22.83 12.89
N SER A 196 17.01 24.08 13.29
CA SER A 196 16.12 25.00 12.58
C SER A 196 16.61 25.28 11.15
N ILE A 197 15.75 25.02 10.17
CA ILE A 197 15.97 25.47 8.79
C ILE A 197 15.86 27.00 8.79
N LYS A 198 17.00 27.70 8.77
CA LYS A 198 17.00 29.15 8.53
C LYS A 198 16.48 29.42 7.12
N PHE A 199 15.26 29.94 7.04
CA PHE A 199 14.66 30.45 5.82
C PHE A 199 15.51 31.63 5.33
N GLN A 200 16.28 31.46 4.25
CA GLN A 200 16.93 32.59 3.60
C GLN A 200 15.88 33.35 2.79
N ALA A 201 15.41 34.47 3.35
CA ALA A 201 14.59 35.43 2.65
C ALA A 201 15.42 36.07 1.52
N GLY A 202 15.32 35.51 0.30
CA GLY A 202 15.91 36.09 -0.90
C GLY A 202 15.28 37.44 -1.21
N LYS A 203 16.09 38.50 -1.22
CA LYS A 203 15.65 39.88 -1.50
C LYS A 203 14.88 39.95 -2.83
N ILE A 204 13.70 40.57 -2.81
CA ILE A 204 12.96 40.90 -4.03
C ILE A 204 13.75 41.99 -4.77
N SER A 205 14.32 41.65 -5.94
CA SER A 205 14.80 42.62 -6.91
C SER A 205 13.87 42.65 -8.13
N LYS A 206 13.42 43.84 -8.50
CA LYS A 206 12.64 44.06 -9.72
C LYS A 206 13.58 43.99 -10.93
N TRP A 207 13.31 43.12 -11.89
CA TRP A 207 13.08 43.48 -13.31
C TRP A 207 12.78 42.24 -14.17
N GLN A 208 11.94 42.40 -15.18
CA GLN A 208 11.38 41.30 -15.97
C GLN A 208 12.37 40.70 -16.98
N ARG A 209 12.41 39.37 -17.09
CA ARG A 209 12.84 38.62 -18.28
C ARG A 209 11.92 37.43 -18.51
N LYS A 210 11.68 37.06 -19.78
CA LYS A 210 10.79 35.96 -20.23
C LYS A 210 10.87 34.74 -19.30
N HIS A 211 9.71 34.24 -18.86
CA HIS A 211 9.59 33.16 -17.87
C HIS A 211 10.32 31.87 -18.30
N ARG A 212 11.59 31.71 -17.90
CA ARG A 212 12.24 30.41 -17.82
C ARG A 212 11.66 29.68 -16.61
N LEU A 213 11.13 28.48 -16.84
CA LEU A 213 10.66 27.57 -15.78
C LEU A 213 11.77 27.37 -14.74
N LYS A 214 11.45 27.58 -13.46
CA LYS A 214 12.39 27.34 -12.37
C LYS A 214 12.30 25.87 -11.96
N LEU A 215 12.78 24.98 -12.82
CA LEU A 215 12.81 23.53 -12.55
C LEU A 215 13.75 23.20 -11.38
N PRO A 216 13.50 22.12 -10.61
CA PRO A 216 14.45 21.63 -9.62
C PRO A 216 15.81 21.26 -10.25
N PRO A 217 16.94 21.37 -9.51
CA PRO A 217 18.27 20.98 -9.97
C PRO A 217 18.30 19.59 -10.61
N SER A 218 19.16 19.39 -11.60
CA SER A 218 19.28 18.12 -12.32
C SER A 218 20.75 17.76 -12.51
N PRO A 219 21.16 16.49 -12.34
CA PRO A 219 22.46 16.01 -12.79
C PRO A 219 22.64 16.16 -14.31
N PRO A 220 23.88 16.00 -14.83
CA PRO A 220 24.09 15.79 -16.25
C PRO A 220 23.37 14.52 -16.75
N ALA A 221 22.45 14.70 -17.70
CA ALA A 221 21.65 13.64 -18.29
C ALA A 221 22.29 13.11 -19.58
N ARG A 222 22.20 11.81 -19.85
CA ARG A 222 22.55 11.24 -21.16
C ARG A 222 21.41 11.42 -22.17
N LEU A 223 21.77 11.56 -23.45
CA LEU A 223 20.79 11.61 -24.53
C LEU A 223 19.94 10.32 -24.56
N ILE A 224 18.63 10.45 -24.76
CA ILE A 224 17.60 9.38 -24.76
C ILE A 224 17.41 8.67 -23.41
N LEU A 225 18.46 8.12 -22.78
CA LEU A 225 18.38 7.39 -21.50
C LEU A 225 18.10 8.29 -20.29
N GLY A 226 18.49 9.56 -20.37
CA GLY A 226 18.45 10.48 -19.23
C GLY A 226 19.39 10.03 -18.11
N HIS A 227 18.80 9.66 -16.98
CA HIS A 227 19.45 9.38 -15.70
C HIS A 227 19.38 7.90 -15.29
N LEU A 228 18.74 7.02 -16.08
CA LEU A 228 18.75 5.56 -15.84
C LEU A 228 20.15 4.99 -15.56
N PRO A 229 21.25 5.44 -16.20
CA PRO A 229 22.58 4.92 -15.90
C PRO A 229 23.09 5.20 -14.49
N LEU A 230 22.52 6.19 -13.79
CA LEU A 230 22.87 6.46 -12.39
C LEU A 230 22.25 5.42 -11.45
N LEU A 231 21.16 4.76 -11.85
CA LEU A 231 20.38 3.83 -11.03
C LEU A 231 20.82 2.36 -11.17
N LYS A 232 22.02 2.14 -11.72
CA LYS A 232 22.58 0.80 -11.92
C LYS A 232 22.88 0.10 -10.58
N GLN A 233 22.58 -1.20 -10.53
CA GLN A 233 22.88 -2.09 -9.41
C GLN A 233 24.41 -2.24 -9.22
N PRO A 234 24.92 -2.59 -8.02
CA PRO A 234 24.24 -3.28 -6.92
C PRO A 234 23.47 -2.40 -5.92
N LYS A 235 23.73 -1.09 -5.84
CA LYS A 235 23.15 -0.23 -4.80
C LYS A 235 21.62 -0.06 -5.00
N ALA A 236 20.85 -0.18 -3.92
CA ALA A 236 19.41 -0.02 -3.96
C ALA A 236 19.00 1.41 -4.38
N ILE A 237 17.98 1.51 -5.25
CA ILE A 237 17.59 2.75 -5.94
C ILE A 237 17.35 3.90 -4.95
N HIS A 238 16.67 3.63 -3.83
CA HIS A 238 16.36 4.64 -2.81
C HIS A 238 17.63 5.25 -2.18
N ARG A 239 18.71 4.48 -2.01
CA ARG A 239 20.00 5.01 -1.52
C ARG A 239 20.73 5.83 -2.59
N THR A 240 20.71 5.39 -3.85
CA THR A 240 21.27 6.15 -4.97
C THR A 240 20.56 7.52 -5.13
N LEU A 241 19.23 7.52 -5.02
CA LEU A 241 18.43 8.74 -5.03
C LEU A 241 18.69 9.62 -3.78
N HIS A 242 19.02 9.03 -2.64
CA HIS A 242 19.49 9.76 -1.47
C HIS A 242 20.84 10.47 -1.75
N ASP A 243 21.86 9.78 -2.25
CA ASP A 243 23.16 10.39 -2.60
C ASP A 243 22.98 11.58 -3.56
N ILE A 244 22.13 11.41 -4.59
CA ILE A 244 21.77 12.46 -5.55
C ILE A 244 21.12 13.65 -4.82
N SER A 245 20.20 13.41 -3.88
CA SER A 245 19.57 14.48 -3.10
C SER A 245 20.56 15.21 -2.16
N GLN A 246 21.56 14.52 -1.61
CA GLN A 246 22.61 15.17 -0.80
C GLN A 246 23.49 16.09 -1.65
N LYS A 247 23.74 15.74 -2.93
CA LYS A 247 24.57 16.53 -3.84
C LYS A 247 23.83 17.69 -4.53
N TYR A 248 22.57 17.48 -4.94
CA TYR A 248 21.81 18.43 -5.76
C TYR A 248 20.69 19.16 -5.00
N GLY A 249 20.41 18.76 -3.75
CA GLY A 249 19.37 19.33 -2.90
C GLY A 249 18.16 18.42 -2.70
N PRO A 250 17.23 18.78 -1.79
CA PRO A 250 16.13 17.91 -1.36
C PRO A 250 15.02 17.69 -2.41
N ILE A 251 15.05 18.43 -3.51
CA ILE A 251 14.14 18.27 -4.64
C ILE A 251 15.00 18.24 -5.91
N VAL A 252 14.96 17.15 -6.67
CA VAL A 252 15.84 16.93 -7.84
C VAL A 252 15.03 16.48 -9.05
N THR A 253 15.31 17.05 -10.22
CA THR A 253 14.77 16.59 -11.51
C THR A 253 15.66 15.50 -12.09
N LEU A 254 15.06 14.36 -12.41
CA LEU A 254 15.64 13.27 -13.19
C LEU A 254 14.80 13.03 -14.47
N LYS A 255 15.33 12.17 -15.33
CA LYS A 255 14.74 11.75 -16.61
C LYS A 255 14.91 10.24 -16.73
N PHE A 256 13.81 9.48 -16.76
CA PHE A 256 13.84 8.04 -16.99
C PHE A 256 13.32 7.80 -18.40
N GLY A 257 14.24 7.60 -19.36
CA GLY A 257 13.91 7.77 -20.77
C GLY A 257 13.39 9.19 -21.02
N PHE A 258 12.22 9.30 -21.65
CA PHE A 258 11.55 10.58 -21.89
C PHE A 258 10.80 11.15 -20.67
N ARG A 259 10.49 10.30 -19.67
CA ARG A 259 9.65 10.67 -18.52
C ARG A 259 10.39 11.60 -17.56
N THR A 260 9.80 12.75 -17.25
CA THR A 260 10.28 13.64 -16.18
C THR A 260 9.95 13.04 -14.82
N VAL A 261 10.93 12.96 -13.92
CA VAL A 261 10.77 12.42 -12.58
C VAL A 261 11.33 13.41 -11.56
N ILE A 262 10.56 13.74 -10.54
CA ILE A 262 10.93 14.65 -9.46
C ILE A 262 11.13 13.82 -8.20
N ILE A 263 12.34 13.86 -7.66
CA ILE A 263 12.69 13.20 -6.41
C ILE A 263 12.47 14.18 -5.26
N VAL A 264 11.75 13.74 -4.23
CA VAL A 264 11.45 14.53 -3.04
C VAL A 264 12.03 13.83 -1.81
N ALA A 265 12.94 14.49 -1.11
CA ALA A 265 13.72 13.93 0.00
C ALA A 265 13.75 14.86 1.23
N SER A 266 12.72 15.70 1.42
CA SER A 266 12.58 16.61 2.56
C SER A 266 11.15 16.55 3.17
N PRO A 267 11.02 16.53 4.51
CA PRO A 267 9.75 16.64 5.22
C PRO A 267 8.87 17.80 4.72
N ALA A 268 9.44 19.01 4.63
CA ALA A 268 8.68 20.22 4.26
C ALA A 268 8.21 20.19 2.79
N ALA A 269 8.96 19.54 1.91
CA ALA A 269 8.54 19.36 0.51
C ALA A 269 7.44 18.27 0.41
N VAL A 270 7.53 17.21 1.21
CA VAL A 270 6.47 16.20 1.34
C VAL A 270 5.18 16.79 1.91
N GLU A 271 5.28 17.66 2.91
CA GLU A 271 4.15 18.40 3.46
C GLU A 271 3.49 19.25 2.37
N GLU A 272 4.25 20.02 1.58
CA GLU A 272 3.73 20.79 0.45
C GLU A 272 3.12 19.89 -0.67
N CYS A 273 3.69 18.71 -0.93
CA CYS A 273 3.12 17.73 -1.86
C CYS A 273 1.71 17.27 -1.44
N PHE A 274 1.51 17.00 -0.16
CA PHE A 274 0.32 16.29 0.33
C PHE A 274 -0.65 17.14 1.16
N THR A 275 -0.40 18.45 1.26
CA THR A 275 -1.34 19.45 1.79
C THR A 275 -1.79 20.41 0.68
N LYS A 276 -0.86 21.18 0.11
CA LYS A 276 -1.14 22.23 -0.90
C LYS A 276 -1.37 21.69 -2.31
N ASN A 277 -0.61 20.67 -2.70
CA ASN A 277 -0.69 20.05 -4.04
C ASN A 277 -1.40 18.67 -4.00
N ASP A 278 -2.19 18.41 -2.96
CA ASP A 278 -2.67 17.09 -2.59
C ASP A 278 -3.58 16.43 -3.65
N ILE A 279 -4.40 17.23 -4.35
CA ILE A 279 -5.22 16.83 -5.49
C ILE A 279 -4.38 16.73 -6.77
N ILE A 280 -3.53 17.72 -7.04
CA ILE A 280 -2.70 17.76 -8.27
C ILE A 280 -1.78 16.55 -8.35
N LEU A 281 -1.20 16.16 -7.22
CA LEU A 281 -0.35 14.99 -7.08
C LEU A 281 -1.14 13.72 -6.75
N ALA A 282 -2.48 13.75 -6.69
CA ALA A 282 -3.25 12.56 -6.33
C ALA A 282 -3.22 11.45 -7.40
N ASN A 283 -2.76 11.71 -8.63
CA ASN A 283 -2.76 10.73 -9.72
C ASN A 283 -1.59 9.74 -9.68
N ARG A 284 -1.75 8.61 -10.37
CA ARG A 284 -0.74 7.55 -10.54
C ARG A 284 -0.19 7.51 -11.97
N PRO A 285 1.05 7.03 -12.20
CA PRO A 285 1.54 6.77 -13.54
C PRO A 285 0.72 5.68 -14.25
N PRO A 286 0.40 5.84 -15.54
CA PRO A 286 -0.35 4.85 -16.31
C PRO A 286 0.56 3.69 -16.76
N PHE A 287 1.04 2.90 -15.81
CA PHE A 287 1.90 1.73 -16.07
C PHE A 287 1.10 0.51 -16.55
N LEU A 288 1.76 -0.40 -17.26
CA LEU A 288 1.14 -1.62 -17.80
C LEU A 288 0.45 -2.50 -16.73
N ASN A 289 1.00 -2.56 -15.51
CA ASN A 289 0.36 -3.28 -14.39
C ASN A 289 -0.99 -2.70 -13.97
N GLY A 290 -1.17 -1.39 -14.11
CA GLY A 290 -2.44 -0.71 -13.86
C GLY A 290 -3.49 -1.12 -14.89
N LYS A 291 -3.07 -1.27 -16.16
CA LYS A 291 -3.94 -1.73 -17.24
C LYS A 291 -4.37 -3.20 -17.08
N VAL A 292 -3.40 -4.08 -16.82
CA VAL A 292 -3.62 -5.55 -16.94
C VAL A 292 -4.01 -6.21 -15.62
N LEU A 293 -3.38 -5.83 -14.50
CA LEU A 293 -3.62 -6.46 -13.20
C LEU A 293 -4.55 -5.65 -12.29
N ASN A 294 -4.80 -4.38 -12.62
CA ASN A 294 -5.69 -3.50 -11.84
C ASN A 294 -6.93 -3.10 -12.64
N TYR A 295 -7.49 -4.05 -13.40
CA TYR A 295 -8.78 -3.90 -14.07
C TYR A 295 -8.90 -2.60 -14.89
N ASN A 296 -7.93 -2.34 -15.77
CA ASN A 296 -7.84 -1.09 -16.53
C ASN A 296 -7.86 0.19 -15.66
N PHE A 297 -7.06 0.21 -14.60
CA PHE A 297 -6.94 1.29 -13.61
C PHE A 297 -8.24 1.57 -12.82
N THR A 298 -9.06 0.55 -12.53
CA THR A 298 -10.25 0.73 -11.68
C THR A 298 -10.02 0.41 -10.20
N THR A 299 -8.87 -0.14 -9.80
CA THR A 299 -8.58 -0.43 -8.37
C THR A 299 -8.15 0.80 -7.57
N LEU A 300 -8.34 0.78 -6.25
CA LEU A 300 -7.94 1.88 -5.33
C LEU A 300 -6.46 2.30 -5.46
N ALA A 301 -5.58 1.34 -5.73
CA ALA A 301 -4.14 1.56 -5.84
C ALA A 301 -3.75 2.32 -7.11
N ALA A 302 -4.45 2.04 -8.23
CA ALA A 302 -4.09 2.48 -9.57
C ALA A 302 -4.98 3.60 -10.14
N ALA A 303 -6.25 3.69 -9.71
CA ALA A 303 -7.24 4.58 -10.31
C ALA A 303 -6.84 6.06 -10.23
N PRO A 304 -7.06 6.86 -11.30
CA PRO A 304 -6.94 8.31 -11.26
C PRO A 304 -7.79 8.92 -10.14
N TYR A 305 -7.36 10.07 -9.63
CA TYR A 305 -8.14 10.83 -8.65
C TYR A 305 -9.39 11.41 -9.32
N GLY A 306 -10.53 11.17 -8.70
CA GLY A 306 -11.86 11.46 -9.22
C GLY A 306 -12.89 10.65 -8.44
N ASP A 307 -14.13 10.71 -8.86
CA ASP A 307 -15.29 10.27 -8.06
C ASP A 307 -15.25 8.77 -7.77
N HIS A 308 -14.90 7.97 -8.78
CA HIS A 308 -14.64 6.53 -8.63
C HIS A 308 -13.60 6.24 -7.54
N TRP A 309 -12.43 6.89 -7.58
CA TRP A 309 -11.40 6.70 -6.57
C TRP A 309 -11.82 7.21 -5.18
N ARG A 310 -12.56 8.33 -5.10
CA ARG A 310 -13.10 8.84 -3.84
C ARG A 310 -14.08 7.85 -3.22
N ASN A 311 -14.97 7.26 -4.02
CA ASN A 311 -15.87 6.22 -3.56
C ASN A 311 -15.11 4.97 -3.11
N LEU A 312 -14.20 4.42 -3.93
CA LEU A 312 -13.36 3.29 -3.53
C LEU A 312 -12.61 3.55 -2.22
N ARG A 313 -12.11 4.77 -2.00
CA ARG A 313 -11.43 5.16 -0.76
C ARG A 313 -12.39 5.16 0.43
N ARG A 314 -13.62 5.67 0.27
CA ARG A 314 -14.69 5.61 1.26
C ARG A 314 -15.06 4.17 1.59
N LEU A 315 -15.42 3.37 0.58
CA LEU A 315 -15.78 1.95 0.71
C LEU A 315 -14.70 1.15 1.43
N THR A 316 -13.44 1.31 1.01
CA THR A 316 -12.32 0.62 1.63
C THR A 316 -12.12 1.05 3.10
N ALA A 317 -12.32 2.32 3.44
CA ALA A 317 -12.17 2.79 4.82
C ALA A 317 -13.32 2.33 5.74
N ILE A 318 -14.56 2.31 5.26
CA ILE A 318 -15.75 2.00 6.05
C ILE A 318 -16.02 0.48 6.07
N GLU A 319 -16.05 -0.16 4.92
CA GLU A 319 -16.51 -1.55 4.79
C GLU A 319 -15.41 -2.59 5.02
N VAL A 320 -14.15 -2.23 4.75
CA VAL A 320 -13.02 -3.16 4.76
C VAL A 320 -12.12 -2.98 5.98
N PHE A 321 -11.70 -1.73 6.26
CA PHE A 321 -10.70 -1.42 7.30
C PHE A 321 -11.24 -0.63 8.51
N SER A 322 -12.55 -0.51 8.68
CA SER A 322 -13.13 0.10 9.89
C SER A 322 -12.82 -0.74 11.14
N ALA A 323 -12.78 -0.09 12.30
CA ALA A 323 -12.48 -0.77 13.57
C ALA A 323 -13.47 -1.93 13.83
N THR A 324 -14.76 -1.74 13.57
CA THR A 324 -15.80 -2.77 13.69
C THR A 324 -15.52 -3.97 12.79
N ARG A 325 -15.20 -3.75 11.50
CA ARG A 325 -14.90 -4.83 10.55
C ARG A 325 -13.62 -5.57 10.94
N LEU A 326 -12.57 -4.85 11.33
CA LEU A 326 -11.31 -5.47 11.77
C LEU A 326 -11.50 -6.27 13.06
N ASN A 327 -12.33 -5.81 14.00
CA ASN A 327 -12.70 -6.55 15.21
C ASN A 327 -13.45 -7.85 14.87
N ALA A 328 -14.38 -7.83 13.90
CA ALA A 328 -15.11 -9.02 13.46
C ALA A 328 -14.21 -10.14 12.91
N PHE A 329 -12.97 -9.82 12.52
CA PHE A 329 -11.95 -10.76 12.07
C PHE A 329 -10.80 -10.99 13.08
N ALA A 330 -10.95 -10.57 14.33
CA ALA A 330 -9.90 -10.74 15.35
C ALA A 330 -9.59 -12.23 15.64
N SER A 331 -10.61 -13.10 15.63
CA SER A 331 -10.44 -14.55 15.79
C SER A 331 -9.52 -15.14 14.72
N ILE A 332 -9.71 -14.78 13.45
CA ILE A 332 -8.89 -15.25 12.32
C ILE A 332 -7.42 -14.90 12.53
N ARG A 333 -7.12 -13.66 12.95
CA ARG A 333 -5.74 -13.25 13.26
C ARG A 333 -5.19 -14.04 14.44
N ARG A 334 -5.94 -14.14 15.54
CA ARG A 334 -5.52 -14.87 16.75
C ARG A 334 -5.24 -16.35 16.47
N GLU A 335 -6.09 -17.01 15.71
CA GLU A 335 -5.94 -18.41 15.32
C GLU A 335 -4.75 -18.66 14.41
N GLU A 336 -4.57 -17.87 13.34
CA GLU A 336 -3.43 -18.05 12.43
C GLU A 336 -2.09 -17.75 13.12
N VAL A 337 -2.03 -16.75 14.02
CA VAL A 337 -0.83 -16.53 14.83
C VAL A 337 -0.62 -17.70 15.81
N LYS A 338 -1.66 -18.18 16.54
CA LYS A 338 -1.51 -19.38 17.40
C LYS A 338 -1.05 -20.61 16.62
N ASN A 339 -1.49 -20.78 15.37
CA ASN A 339 -1.03 -21.84 14.48
C ASN A 339 0.46 -21.69 14.10
N LEU A 340 0.93 -20.46 13.84
CA LEU A 340 2.36 -20.19 13.65
C LEU A 340 3.18 -20.54 14.91
N LEU A 341 2.73 -20.10 16.10
CA LEU A 341 3.43 -20.41 17.36
C LEU A 341 3.50 -21.92 17.60
N ARG A 342 2.39 -22.66 17.35
CA ARG A 342 2.36 -24.13 17.44
C ARG A 342 3.33 -24.79 16.45
N ARG A 343 3.44 -24.29 15.21
CA ARG A 343 4.43 -24.77 14.22
C ARG A 343 5.86 -24.56 14.71
N ILE A 344 6.18 -23.37 15.25
CA ILE A 344 7.51 -23.06 15.80
C ILE A 344 7.82 -23.93 17.03
N HIS A 345 6.84 -24.10 17.94
CA HIS A 345 7.00 -24.94 19.13
C HIS A 345 7.25 -26.42 18.78
N LYS A 346 6.49 -26.97 17.81
CA LYS A 346 6.71 -28.32 17.24
C LYS A 346 8.12 -28.48 16.64
N MET A 347 8.67 -27.42 16.04
CA MET A 347 10.04 -27.43 15.50
C MET A 347 11.11 -27.34 16.59
N CYS A 348 10.89 -26.59 17.67
CA CYS A 348 11.82 -26.51 18.80
C CYS A 348 11.92 -27.82 19.60
N GLY A 349 10.78 -28.50 19.78
CA GLY A 349 10.67 -29.62 20.72
C GLY A 349 11.09 -29.19 22.13
N ASP A 350 11.85 -30.06 22.81
CA ASP A 350 12.45 -29.77 24.13
C ASP A 350 13.71 -28.88 24.05
N GLY A 351 14.16 -28.53 22.84
CA GLY A 351 15.45 -27.90 22.57
C GLY A 351 15.35 -26.52 21.92
N SER A 352 16.26 -26.26 20.99
CA SER A 352 16.28 -25.06 20.16
C SER A 352 16.36 -25.45 18.70
N ALA A 353 15.68 -24.68 17.84
CA ALA A 353 15.63 -24.93 16.41
C ALA A 353 15.98 -23.67 15.62
N VAL A 354 16.69 -23.86 14.50
CA VAL A 354 16.86 -22.81 13.50
C VAL A 354 15.57 -22.68 12.71
N ILE A 355 15.03 -21.46 12.60
CA ILE A 355 13.83 -21.16 11.81
C ILE A 355 14.11 -20.06 10.80
N GLU A 356 13.57 -20.22 9.59
CA GLU A 356 13.56 -19.20 8.53
C GLU A 356 12.25 -18.40 8.66
N LEU A 357 12.36 -17.14 9.06
CA LEU A 357 11.20 -16.35 9.48
C LEU A 357 10.37 -15.80 8.30
N ARG A 358 10.97 -15.52 7.15
CA ARG A 358 10.30 -14.89 6.00
C ARG A 358 9.17 -15.76 5.46
N THR A 359 9.44 -17.02 5.19
CA THR A 359 8.45 -17.95 4.61
C THR A 359 7.29 -18.15 5.58
N MET A 360 7.59 -18.37 6.86
CA MET A 360 6.57 -18.49 7.92
C MET A 360 5.67 -17.25 8.02
N LEU A 361 6.25 -16.05 7.93
CA LEU A 361 5.49 -14.80 7.98
C LEU A 361 4.70 -14.53 6.70
N LEU A 362 5.19 -14.94 5.52
CA LEU A 362 4.43 -14.85 4.27
C LEU A 362 3.24 -15.81 4.29
N ASP A 363 3.44 -17.08 4.67
CA ASP A 363 2.38 -18.08 4.87
C ASP A 363 1.28 -17.53 5.80
N LEU A 364 1.70 -17.02 6.97
CA LEU A 364 0.81 -16.44 7.98
C LEU A 364 -0.05 -15.30 7.41
N ASN A 365 0.60 -14.31 6.80
CA ASN A 365 -0.13 -13.13 6.31
C ASN A 365 -1.03 -13.47 5.11
N PHE A 366 -0.62 -14.40 4.24
CA PHE A 366 -1.49 -14.90 3.16
C PHE A 366 -2.73 -15.59 3.72
N ASN A 367 -2.58 -16.48 4.71
CA ASN A 367 -3.71 -17.15 5.34
C ASN A 367 -4.64 -16.17 6.07
N ILE A 368 -4.10 -15.21 6.83
CA ILE A 368 -4.92 -14.17 7.48
C ILE A 368 -5.76 -13.43 6.43
N MET A 369 -5.15 -12.99 5.33
CA MET A 369 -5.86 -12.26 4.27
C MET A 369 -6.89 -13.15 3.55
N MET A 370 -6.56 -14.37 3.14
CA MET A 370 -7.51 -15.26 2.44
C MET A 370 -8.64 -15.77 3.34
N ARG A 371 -8.39 -16.01 4.64
CA ARG A 371 -9.44 -16.37 5.59
C ARG A 371 -10.38 -15.18 5.85
N MET A 372 -9.86 -13.97 5.98
CA MET A 372 -10.69 -12.76 6.09
C MET A 372 -11.48 -12.48 4.81
N VAL A 373 -10.87 -12.68 3.64
CA VAL A 373 -11.49 -12.38 2.35
C VAL A 373 -12.55 -13.41 1.97
N ALA A 374 -12.21 -14.70 1.99
CA ALA A 374 -12.99 -15.78 1.38
C ALA A 374 -13.16 -17.02 2.29
N GLY A 375 -12.78 -16.92 3.58
CA GLY A 375 -12.83 -18.05 4.52
C GLY A 375 -11.83 -19.17 4.26
N LYS A 376 -11.01 -19.10 3.20
CA LYS A 376 -10.10 -20.17 2.76
C LYS A 376 -8.66 -19.99 3.27
N LYS A 377 -7.98 -21.12 3.46
CA LYS A 377 -6.57 -21.23 3.89
C LYS A 377 -5.80 -21.96 2.79
N TYR A 378 -4.59 -21.51 2.46
CA TYR A 378 -3.81 -22.05 1.33
C TYR A 378 -2.37 -22.45 1.67
N TYR A 379 -1.88 -22.12 2.86
CA TYR A 379 -0.55 -22.50 3.33
C TYR A 379 -0.63 -23.32 4.62
N GLY A 380 0.10 -24.43 4.68
CA GLY A 380 0.25 -25.28 5.87
C GLY A 380 0.02 -26.77 5.58
N GLU A 381 0.52 -27.63 6.47
CA GLU A 381 0.52 -29.11 6.32
C GLU A 381 -0.85 -29.68 5.88
N GLU A 382 -1.95 -29.12 6.40
CA GLU A 382 -3.34 -29.50 6.13
C GLU A 382 -3.80 -29.25 4.68
N VAL A 383 -3.24 -28.24 4.00
CA VAL A 383 -3.75 -27.71 2.72
C VAL A 383 -2.72 -27.79 1.59
N ASP A 384 -1.45 -28.08 1.89
CA ASP A 384 -0.35 -28.14 0.92
C ASP A 384 -0.50 -29.28 -0.11
N GLY A 385 -1.26 -30.33 0.23
CA GLY A 385 -1.60 -31.42 -0.69
C GLY A 385 -2.72 -31.10 -1.70
N LEU A 386 -3.47 -30.01 -1.49
CA LEU A 386 -4.65 -29.69 -2.31
C LEU A 386 -4.25 -29.00 -3.62
N GLU A 387 -4.87 -29.43 -4.72
CA GLU A 387 -4.63 -28.88 -6.06
C GLU A 387 -5.05 -27.40 -6.18
N GLU A 388 -6.10 -26.98 -5.48
CA GLU A 388 -6.50 -25.57 -5.40
C GLU A 388 -5.36 -24.71 -4.78
N SER A 389 -4.79 -25.16 -3.66
CA SER A 389 -3.65 -24.51 -2.99
C SER A 389 -2.43 -24.42 -3.90
N ARG A 390 -2.09 -25.50 -4.61
CA ARG A 390 -0.97 -25.50 -5.56
C ARG A 390 -1.17 -24.46 -6.67
N ARG A 391 -2.38 -24.40 -7.26
CA ARG A 391 -2.73 -23.40 -8.29
C ARG A 391 -2.66 -21.98 -7.75
N PHE A 392 -3.22 -21.73 -6.56
CA PHE A 392 -3.17 -20.43 -5.91
C PHE A 392 -1.74 -19.96 -5.62
N LYS A 393 -0.91 -20.81 -5.01
CA LYS A 393 0.50 -20.51 -4.71
C LYS A 393 1.29 -20.16 -5.97
N ASN A 394 1.17 -20.96 -7.03
CA ASN A 394 1.83 -20.70 -8.31
C ASN A 394 1.39 -19.35 -8.90
N MET A 395 0.07 -19.07 -8.91
CA MET A 395 -0.47 -17.80 -9.41
C MET A 395 0.03 -16.60 -8.59
N MET A 396 0.09 -16.71 -7.26
CA MET A 396 0.59 -15.64 -6.40
C MET A 396 2.11 -15.47 -6.48
N GLN A 397 2.87 -16.55 -6.75
CA GLN A 397 4.29 -16.47 -7.08
C GLN A 397 4.51 -15.75 -8.41
N GLU A 398 3.79 -16.13 -9.48
CA GLU A 398 3.88 -15.47 -10.78
C GLU A 398 3.46 -14.00 -10.70
N PHE A 399 2.42 -13.65 -9.93
CA PHE A 399 2.06 -12.26 -9.64
C PHE A 399 3.16 -11.52 -8.87
N SER A 400 3.76 -12.19 -7.88
CA SER A 400 4.91 -11.68 -7.13
C SER A 400 6.08 -11.37 -8.05
N GLU A 401 6.39 -12.24 -9.01
CA GLU A 401 7.43 -12.06 -10.01
C GLU A 401 7.07 -10.96 -11.01
N CYS A 402 5.85 -10.94 -11.55
CA CYS A 402 5.39 -9.93 -12.49
C CYS A 402 5.33 -8.52 -11.87
N THR A 403 4.95 -8.39 -10.60
CA THR A 403 5.05 -7.11 -9.88
C THR A 403 6.50 -6.73 -9.55
N ARG A 404 7.40 -7.71 -9.39
CA ARG A 404 8.86 -7.51 -9.35
C ARG A 404 9.40 -6.99 -10.69
N VAL A 405 8.77 -7.34 -11.83
CA VAL A 405 9.09 -6.77 -13.16
C VAL A 405 8.52 -5.35 -13.33
N THR A 406 7.61 -4.90 -12.45
CA THR A 406 7.29 -3.46 -12.27
C THR A 406 8.08 -2.75 -11.17
N ASN A 407 9.18 -3.36 -10.72
CA ASN A 407 10.34 -2.50 -10.46
C ASN A 407 10.60 -1.67 -11.72
N LEU A 408 11.36 -0.58 -11.58
CA LEU A 408 11.96 0.06 -12.74
C LEU A 408 13.02 -0.88 -13.35
N GLY A 409 12.77 -2.17 -13.66
CA GLY A 409 13.66 -3.25 -14.17
C GLY A 409 13.33 -3.89 -15.55
N ASP A 410 14.37 -4.42 -16.23
CA ASP A 410 14.39 -5.43 -17.33
C ASP A 410 14.00 -5.06 -18.80
N LEU A 411 14.88 -5.33 -19.82
CA LEU A 411 14.62 -5.78 -21.25
C LEU A 411 15.66 -5.45 -22.41
N PHE A 412 15.95 -6.38 -23.38
CA PHE A 412 15.97 -6.23 -24.91
C PHE A 412 17.04 -6.95 -25.85
N PRO A 413 16.63 -7.69 -26.94
CA PRO A 413 17.12 -7.45 -28.35
C PRO A 413 16.14 -7.63 -29.60
N ILE A 414 15.76 -6.49 -30.24
CA ILE A 414 15.56 -6.03 -31.64
C ILE A 414 14.48 -6.62 -32.64
N LEU A 415 13.48 -5.77 -32.99
CA LEU A 415 12.50 -5.74 -34.14
C LEU A 415 11.21 -6.63 -34.07
N GLN A 416 10.08 -6.44 -34.81
CA GLN A 416 9.73 -5.48 -35.90
C GLN A 416 8.28 -4.84 -35.89
N CYS A 417 7.42 -4.98 -36.94
CA CYS A 417 6.25 -4.11 -37.30
C CYS A 417 4.87 -4.80 -37.58
N VAL A 418 3.79 -3.97 -37.67
CA VAL A 418 2.40 -4.25 -38.17
C VAL A 418 1.44 -4.89 -37.14
N ASP A 419 0.14 -4.57 -36.93
CA ASP A 419 -0.88 -3.61 -37.46
C ASP A 419 -1.71 -2.98 -36.28
N TYR A 420 -2.71 -2.09 -36.50
CA TYR A 420 -3.67 -1.67 -35.47
C TYR A 420 -5.15 -1.36 -35.86
N ASP A 421 -5.55 -1.21 -37.13
CA ASP A 421 -6.85 -0.55 -37.45
C ASP A 421 -8.10 -1.46 -37.44
N GLY A 422 -7.96 -2.78 -37.34
CA GLY A 422 -9.10 -3.73 -37.40
C GLY A 422 -10.01 -3.81 -36.16
N PHE A 423 -9.63 -3.22 -35.02
CA PHE A 423 -10.33 -3.42 -33.74
C PHE A 423 -11.25 -2.25 -33.32
N LYS A 424 -10.90 -1.02 -33.71
CA LYS A 424 -11.55 0.22 -33.21
C LYS A 424 -13.03 0.35 -33.60
N ASN A 425 -13.43 -0.16 -34.76
CA ASN A 425 -14.75 0.11 -35.35
C ASN A 425 -15.91 -0.80 -34.86
N ARG A 426 -15.68 -1.73 -33.92
CA ARG A 426 -16.73 -2.69 -33.47
C ARG A 426 -17.43 -2.37 -32.13
N MET A 427 -16.90 -1.47 -31.31
CA MET A 427 -17.40 -1.23 -29.95
C MET A 427 -18.23 0.06 -29.78
N GLY A 428 -18.06 1.07 -30.65
CA GLY A 428 -18.58 2.42 -30.41
C GLY A 428 -20.08 2.65 -30.64
N LYS A 429 -20.84 1.69 -31.18
CA LYS A 429 -22.24 1.89 -31.62
C LYS A 429 -23.32 1.20 -30.76
N ARG A 430 -22.97 0.62 -29.60
CA ARG A 430 -23.91 -0.22 -28.82
C ARG A 430 -24.22 0.26 -27.40
N MET A 431 -23.62 1.37 -26.94
CA MET A 431 -23.76 1.84 -25.54
C MET A 431 -24.72 3.04 -25.36
N ASP A 432 -24.84 3.94 -26.36
CA ASP A 432 -25.67 5.16 -26.24
C ASP A 432 -27.18 4.87 -26.11
N ALA A 433 -27.67 3.79 -26.70
CA ALA A 433 -29.11 3.48 -26.71
C ALA A 433 -29.66 2.95 -25.39
N PHE A 434 -28.80 2.54 -24.45
CA PHE A 434 -29.22 1.91 -23.18
C PHE A 434 -29.55 2.95 -22.10
N TRP A 435 -28.73 3.99 -21.99
CA TRP A 435 -28.85 5.00 -20.91
C TRP A 435 -30.05 5.93 -21.05
N GLN A 436 -30.56 6.12 -22.27
CA GLN A 436 -31.74 6.95 -22.49
C GLN A 436 -33.03 6.30 -21.94
N GLY A 437 -33.11 4.96 -21.88
CA GLY A 437 -34.30 4.25 -21.44
C GLY A 437 -34.54 4.28 -19.93
N LEU A 438 -33.47 4.27 -19.12
CA LEU A 438 -33.57 4.28 -17.65
C LEU A 438 -34.06 5.61 -17.07
N ILE A 439 -33.95 6.70 -17.83
CA ILE A 439 -34.36 8.05 -17.39
C ILE A 439 -35.89 8.22 -17.47
N ASP A 440 -36.55 7.57 -18.43
CA ASP A 440 -37.99 7.75 -18.65
C ASP A 440 -38.85 6.91 -17.69
N GLU A 441 -38.31 5.82 -17.13
CA GLU A 441 -39.04 4.88 -16.27
C GLU A 441 -39.29 5.43 -14.85
N HIS A 442 -38.39 6.26 -14.32
CA HIS A 442 -38.49 6.83 -12.96
C HIS A 442 -39.44 8.04 -12.82
N ARG A 443 -40.14 8.44 -13.89
CA ARG A 443 -41.14 9.53 -13.85
C ARG A 443 -42.56 9.08 -13.46
N VAL A 444 -42.78 7.78 -13.25
CA VAL A 444 -44.13 7.18 -13.28
C VAL A 444 -44.74 6.83 -11.92
N ASP A 445 -43.93 6.55 -10.87
CA ASP A 445 -44.43 6.10 -9.57
C ASP A 445 -44.16 7.13 -8.45
N LYS A 446 -45.19 7.46 -7.65
CA LYS A 446 -45.19 8.58 -6.68
C LYS A 446 -45.49 8.20 -5.23
N ASP A 447 -45.86 6.96 -4.92
CA ASP A 447 -46.62 6.65 -3.70
C ASP A 447 -45.82 5.97 -2.56
N ARG A 448 -44.57 6.40 -2.33
CA ARG A 448 -43.75 5.93 -1.19
C ARG A 448 -43.65 6.99 -0.10
N ASN A 449 -44.05 6.63 1.11
CA ASN A 449 -44.05 7.53 2.27
C ASN A 449 -42.69 7.47 3.01
N THR A 450 -41.82 8.44 2.74
CA THR A 450 -40.40 8.45 3.18
C THR A 450 -39.97 9.82 3.69
N MET A 451 -38.78 9.92 4.29
CA MET A 451 -38.21 11.21 4.71
C MET A 451 -37.98 12.17 3.52
N VAL A 452 -37.74 11.63 2.32
CA VAL A 452 -37.65 12.40 1.06
C VAL A 452 -39.03 12.98 0.68
N SER A 453 -40.09 12.20 0.87
CA SER A 453 -41.48 12.64 0.61
C SER A 453 -41.89 13.82 1.50
N HIS A 454 -41.34 13.90 2.73
CA HIS A 454 -41.55 15.04 3.63
C HIS A 454 -40.76 16.29 3.21
N LEU A 455 -39.54 16.12 2.68
CA LEU A 455 -38.75 17.22 2.11
C LEU A 455 -39.37 17.77 0.82
N LEU A 456 -39.98 16.92 0.00
CA LEU A 456 -40.76 17.32 -1.19
C LEU A 456 -42.06 18.05 -0.83
N ALA A 457 -42.72 17.70 0.29
CA ALA A 457 -43.88 18.44 0.77
C ALA A 457 -43.52 19.88 1.25
N LEU A 458 -42.33 20.07 1.82
CA LEU A 458 -41.83 21.40 2.22
C LEU A 458 -41.45 22.27 0.99
N GLN A 459 -41.03 21.65 -0.11
CA GLN A 459 -40.79 22.31 -1.40
C GLN A 459 -42.07 22.93 -2.00
N GLU A 460 -43.24 22.32 -1.76
CA GLU A 460 -44.53 22.84 -2.24
C GLU A 460 -45.02 24.04 -1.41
N SER A 461 -44.63 24.16 -0.14
CA SER A 461 -45.03 25.27 0.74
C SER A 461 -44.05 26.44 0.77
N GLU A 462 -42.73 26.21 0.67
CA GLU A 462 -41.68 27.24 0.76
C GLU A 462 -40.64 27.13 -0.39
N PRO A 463 -41.07 27.32 -1.65
CA PRO A 463 -40.28 26.97 -2.84
C PRO A 463 -39.01 27.81 -3.06
N GLU A 464 -38.90 29.00 -2.46
CA GLU A 464 -37.66 29.81 -2.54
C GLU A 464 -36.53 29.27 -1.66
N TYR A 465 -36.85 28.52 -0.60
CA TYR A 465 -35.85 28.01 0.36
C TYR A 465 -35.51 26.53 0.14
N TYR A 466 -36.46 25.73 -0.35
CA TYR A 466 -36.30 24.28 -0.55
C TYR A 466 -36.17 23.91 -2.04
N THR A 467 -35.21 24.51 -2.73
CA THR A 467 -34.95 24.17 -4.14
C THR A 467 -34.36 22.76 -4.30
N ASP A 468 -34.49 22.21 -5.51
CA ASP A 468 -33.99 20.88 -5.88
C ASP A 468 -32.53 20.63 -5.48
N GLU A 469 -31.64 21.63 -5.63
CA GLU A 469 -30.23 21.51 -5.24
C GLU A 469 -30.04 21.61 -3.73
N ILE A 470 -30.86 22.39 -3.03
CA ILE A 470 -30.83 22.51 -1.57
C ILE A 470 -31.32 21.22 -0.92
N ILE A 471 -32.40 20.61 -1.41
CA ILE A 471 -32.90 19.31 -0.90
C ILE A 471 -31.87 18.21 -1.13
N LYS A 472 -31.26 18.15 -2.33
CA LYS A 472 -30.15 17.20 -2.62
C LYS A 472 -28.96 17.47 -1.70
N GLY A 473 -28.62 18.73 -1.43
CA GLY A 473 -27.61 19.14 -0.48
C GLY A 473 -27.92 18.75 0.97
N ILE A 474 -29.16 18.91 1.43
CA ILE A 474 -29.62 18.55 2.78
C ILE A 474 -29.58 17.04 2.99
N ILE A 475 -30.10 16.25 2.04
CA ILE A 475 -30.03 14.78 2.08
C ILE A 475 -28.57 14.31 2.13
N LEU A 476 -27.72 14.89 1.27
CA LEU A 476 -26.27 14.60 1.26
C LEU A 476 -25.57 15.01 2.57
N MET A 477 -25.96 16.13 3.17
CA MET A 477 -25.36 16.65 4.40
C MET A 477 -25.84 15.88 5.64
N MET A 478 -27.09 15.43 5.69
CA MET A 478 -27.59 14.52 6.73
C MET A 478 -26.88 13.15 6.70
N LEU A 479 -26.59 12.62 5.51
CA LEU A 479 -25.80 11.39 5.32
C LEU A 479 -24.30 11.55 5.63
N VAL A 480 -23.76 12.78 5.61
CA VAL A 480 -22.32 13.06 5.80
C VAL A 480 -22.00 13.60 7.21
N ALA A 481 -22.97 14.12 7.96
CA ALA A 481 -22.74 14.81 9.24
C ALA A 481 -22.77 13.92 10.51
N GLY A 482 -23.21 12.65 10.42
CA GLY A 482 -23.20 11.69 11.54
C GLY A 482 -22.50 10.38 11.15
N THR A 483 -21.47 9.87 11.83
CA THR A 483 -20.84 10.30 13.10
C THR A 483 -19.32 10.02 13.10
N LYS A 484 -18.57 10.79 13.90
CA LYS A 484 -17.10 10.80 14.00
C LYS A 484 -16.45 9.40 14.09
N THR A 485 -15.78 8.95 13.03
CA THR A 485 -14.92 7.74 13.06
C THR A 485 -13.58 7.90 12.33
N SER A 486 -12.89 9.02 12.60
CA SER A 486 -11.46 9.19 12.28
C SER A 486 -10.61 9.60 13.50
N ALA A 487 -11.20 9.57 14.70
CA ALA A 487 -10.55 10.04 15.93
C ALA A 487 -9.62 8.99 16.56
N MET A 488 -9.85 7.68 16.41
CA MET A 488 -9.07 6.66 17.13
C MET A 488 -7.57 6.62 16.75
N SER A 489 -7.22 6.84 15.48
CA SER A 489 -5.80 6.93 15.07
C SER A 489 -5.11 8.18 15.62
N LEU A 490 -5.88 9.21 15.95
CA LEU A 490 -5.39 10.45 16.52
C LEU A 490 -5.38 10.41 18.05
N GLU A 491 -6.39 9.84 18.71
CA GLU A 491 -6.52 9.85 20.18
C GLU A 491 -5.39 9.11 20.88
N TRP A 492 -4.90 7.98 20.35
CA TRP A 492 -3.79 7.25 20.96
C TRP A 492 -2.42 7.91 20.70
N ALA A 493 -2.20 8.40 19.46
CA ALA A 493 -1.02 9.21 19.14
C ALA A 493 -1.02 10.53 19.93
N PHE A 494 -2.18 11.18 20.10
CA PHE A 494 -2.34 12.35 20.95
C PHE A 494 -2.15 12.00 22.43
N SER A 495 -2.70 10.92 22.97
CA SER A 495 -2.55 10.59 24.40
C SER A 495 -1.08 10.53 24.83
N ASN A 496 -0.24 9.86 24.03
CA ASN A 496 1.21 9.81 24.28
C ASN A 496 1.98 11.10 23.87
N MET A 497 1.45 11.95 22.98
CA MET A 497 2.10 13.21 22.54
C MET A 497 1.55 14.49 23.20
N LEU A 498 0.44 14.43 23.93
CA LEU A 498 -0.25 15.56 24.57
C LEU A 498 0.57 16.18 25.71
N ASN A 499 1.55 15.44 26.24
CA ASN A 499 2.54 15.96 27.17
C ASN A 499 3.50 16.98 26.50
N ASN A 500 3.53 17.12 25.17
CA ASN A 500 4.40 18.06 24.44
C ASN A 500 3.77 18.60 23.13
N PRO A 501 2.74 19.48 23.19
CA PRO A 501 1.98 19.91 22.02
C PRO A 501 2.79 20.63 20.92
N HIS A 502 3.95 21.22 21.24
CA HIS A 502 4.83 21.84 20.24
C HIS A 502 5.55 20.82 19.33
N VAL A 503 5.58 19.54 19.68
CA VAL A 503 6.21 18.47 18.88
C VAL A 503 5.28 18.02 17.74
N LEU A 504 3.96 18.03 17.97
CA LEU A 504 2.93 17.56 17.03
C LEU A 504 3.05 18.22 15.64
N LYS A 505 3.07 19.55 15.60
CA LYS A 505 3.11 20.30 14.33
C LYS A 505 4.45 20.20 13.58
N LYS A 506 5.50 19.66 14.21
CA LYS A 506 6.84 19.55 13.62
C LYS A 506 7.13 18.17 13.03
N ARG A 507 6.54 17.10 13.59
CA ARG A 507 6.90 15.71 13.26
C ARG A 507 6.00 14.99 12.25
N MET A 508 4.83 15.52 11.91
CA MET A 508 3.89 14.88 10.96
C MET A 508 4.45 14.67 9.53
N GLY A 509 5.54 15.35 9.15
CA GLY A 509 6.25 15.13 7.89
C GLY A 509 7.55 14.31 8.01
N GLU A 510 7.94 13.90 9.23
CA GLU A 510 9.25 13.27 9.50
C GLU A 510 9.20 11.73 9.49
N LEU A 511 8.05 11.13 9.80
CA LEU A 511 7.82 9.68 9.79
C LEU A 511 6.54 9.36 9.00
N MET A 512 6.67 8.61 7.90
CA MET A 512 5.58 8.32 6.96
C MET A 512 5.60 6.88 6.39
N PRO A 513 5.73 5.83 7.21
CA PRO A 513 5.82 4.44 6.73
C PRO A 513 4.56 3.97 5.99
N PHE A 514 3.42 4.61 6.24
CA PHE A 514 2.15 4.37 5.57
C PHE A 514 1.83 5.44 4.49
N GLY A 515 2.80 6.28 4.11
CA GLY A 515 2.59 7.43 3.23
C GLY A 515 1.88 8.59 3.93
N LEU A 516 1.37 9.55 3.16
CA LEU A 516 0.70 10.75 3.67
C LEU A 516 -0.38 11.26 2.69
N GLY A 517 -1.32 12.06 3.20
CA GLY A 517 -2.38 12.69 2.41
C GLY A 517 -3.41 11.69 1.86
N ARG A 518 -4.12 12.09 0.80
CA ARG A 518 -5.25 11.34 0.21
C ARG A 518 -4.91 9.88 -0.12
N ARG A 519 -3.67 9.61 -0.51
CA ARG A 519 -3.19 8.28 -0.92
C ARG A 519 -2.43 7.52 0.19
N GLY A 520 -2.46 7.98 1.44
CA GLY A 520 -1.93 7.23 2.59
C GLY A 520 -2.59 5.85 2.74
N CYS A 521 -1.93 4.89 3.39
CA CYS A 521 -2.36 3.50 3.44
C CYS A 521 -3.78 3.37 4.04
N PRO A 522 -4.73 2.67 3.38
CA PRO A 522 -6.00 2.34 4.01
C PRO A 522 -5.87 1.22 5.05
N GLY A 523 -4.90 0.32 4.87
CA GLY A 523 -4.70 -0.87 5.69
C GLY A 523 -3.77 -0.70 6.90
N GLU A 524 -3.39 0.54 7.26
CA GLU A 524 -2.48 0.82 8.39
C GLU A 524 -2.94 0.16 9.69
N ALA A 525 -4.21 0.33 10.06
CA ALA A 525 -4.77 -0.26 11.29
C ALA A 525 -4.72 -1.80 11.29
N MET A 526 -4.91 -2.45 10.14
CA MET A 526 -4.82 -3.90 10.00
C MET A 526 -3.37 -4.38 10.07
N ALA A 527 -2.45 -3.70 9.37
CA ALA A 527 -1.03 -4.02 9.40
C ALA A 527 -0.47 -3.90 10.84
N LEU A 528 -0.79 -2.81 11.54
CA LEU A 528 -0.35 -2.61 12.92
C LEU A 528 -0.94 -3.66 13.88
N ARG A 529 -2.21 -4.08 13.72
CA ARG A 529 -2.78 -5.18 14.52
C ARG A 529 -2.01 -6.49 14.32
N VAL A 530 -1.74 -6.90 13.09
CA VAL A 530 -0.98 -8.13 12.81
C VAL A 530 0.46 -8.02 13.32
N ILE A 531 1.15 -6.90 13.07
CA ILE A 531 2.54 -6.72 13.52
C ILE A 531 2.65 -6.74 15.05
N ASN A 532 1.76 -6.05 15.79
CA ASN A 532 1.76 -6.10 17.25
C ASN A 532 1.43 -7.50 17.77
N LEU A 533 0.41 -8.18 17.21
CA LEU A 533 0.01 -9.53 17.66
C LEU A 533 1.16 -10.54 17.48
N VAL A 534 1.77 -10.55 16.30
CA VAL A 534 2.85 -11.49 15.96
C VAL A 534 4.11 -11.19 16.77
N MET A 535 4.54 -9.93 16.84
CA MET A 535 5.73 -9.57 17.60
C MET A 535 5.53 -9.86 19.09
N GLY A 536 4.41 -9.42 19.67
CA GLY A 536 4.09 -9.63 21.07
C GLY A 536 4.03 -11.10 21.45
N GLN A 537 3.25 -11.92 20.74
CA GLN A 537 3.12 -13.35 21.05
C GLN A 537 4.42 -14.13 20.79
N LEU A 538 5.21 -13.78 19.77
CA LEU A 538 6.53 -14.40 19.57
C LEU A 538 7.47 -14.13 20.74
N LEU A 539 7.54 -12.89 21.24
CA LEU A 539 8.36 -12.53 22.41
C LEU A 539 7.80 -13.12 23.72
N GLN A 540 6.48 -13.31 23.82
CA GLN A 540 5.84 -13.98 24.95
C GLN A 540 6.24 -15.47 25.03
N CYS A 541 6.30 -16.16 23.89
CA CYS A 541 6.47 -17.62 23.80
C CYS A 541 7.91 -18.09 23.51
N PHE A 542 8.79 -17.25 22.98
CA PHE A 542 10.09 -17.71 22.49
C PHE A 542 11.26 -16.80 22.88
N GLU A 543 12.39 -17.43 23.17
CA GLU A 543 13.71 -16.80 23.23
C GLU A 543 14.35 -16.90 21.84
N PHE A 544 14.94 -15.79 21.38
CA PHE A 544 15.56 -15.70 20.06
C PHE A 544 17.03 -15.28 20.15
N THR A 545 17.90 -15.99 19.44
CA THR A 545 19.32 -15.68 19.32
C THR A 545 19.80 -15.85 17.88
N THR A 546 21.01 -15.38 17.58
CA THR A 546 21.64 -15.55 16.27
C THR A 546 22.23 -16.96 16.16
N VAL A 547 22.06 -17.63 15.01
CA VAL A 547 22.41 -19.05 14.81
C VAL A 547 23.86 -19.37 15.19
N ASP A 548 24.80 -18.51 14.77
CA ASP A 548 26.25 -18.68 14.96
C ASP A 548 26.86 -17.67 15.95
N GLY A 549 26.06 -16.89 16.68
CA GLY A 549 26.55 -15.72 17.44
C GLY A 549 26.99 -14.53 16.55
N LYS A 550 26.83 -14.64 15.22
CA LYS A 550 27.18 -13.61 14.23
C LYS A 550 26.12 -12.51 14.14
N GLU A 551 26.53 -11.30 13.78
CA GLU A 551 25.62 -10.20 13.44
C GLU A 551 24.76 -10.57 12.22
N ILE A 552 23.47 -10.24 12.26
CA ILE A 552 22.53 -10.46 11.16
C ILE A 552 22.87 -9.53 10.00
N ASP A 553 22.96 -10.08 8.79
CA ASP A 553 23.10 -9.35 7.54
C ASP A 553 21.92 -8.39 7.34
N MET A 554 22.21 -7.08 7.29
CA MET A 554 21.23 -6.01 7.08
C MET A 554 21.20 -5.46 5.65
N THR A 555 21.73 -6.19 4.67
CA THR A 555 21.69 -5.78 3.26
C THR A 555 20.31 -5.98 2.64
N GLU A 556 19.80 -4.96 1.95
CA GLU A 556 18.55 -5.03 1.20
C GLU A 556 18.76 -5.22 -0.31
N THR A 557 17.81 -5.92 -0.93
CA THR A 557 17.72 -6.05 -2.39
C THR A 557 17.46 -4.70 -3.06
N ALA A 558 17.89 -4.53 -4.30
CA ALA A 558 17.63 -3.33 -5.09
C ALA A 558 16.18 -3.23 -5.65
N ALA A 559 15.20 -3.80 -4.94
CA ALA A 559 13.78 -3.79 -5.31
C ALA A 559 13.05 -2.53 -4.79
N THR A 560 11.81 -2.33 -5.27
CA THR A 560 10.91 -1.24 -4.84
C THR A 560 10.46 -1.44 -3.39
N LEU A 561 10.29 -2.69 -2.94
CA LEU A 561 10.09 -3.02 -1.54
C LEU A 561 11.45 -3.31 -0.88
N MET A 562 11.61 -2.92 0.38
CA MET A 562 12.84 -3.17 1.14
C MET A 562 12.89 -4.63 1.64
N VAL A 563 13.26 -5.58 0.77
CA VAL A 563 13.48 -7.00 1.14
C VAL A 563 14.94 -7.22 1.52
N LYS A 564 15.26 -7.96 2.60
CA LYS A 564 16.65 -8.40 2.86
C LYS A 564 17.14 -9.31 1.74
N ILE A 565 18.42 -9.24 1.37
CA ILE A 565 19.01 -10.17 0.39
C ILE A 565 18.93 -11.60 0.94
N THR A 566 19.51 -11.82 2.11
CA THR A 566 19.45 -13.08 2.85
C THR A 566 18.13 -13.15 3.66
N PRO A 567 17.34 -14.23 3.58
CA PRO A 567 16.24 -14.48 4.52
C PRO A 567 16.73 -14.52 5.97
N LEU A 568 15.89 -14.10 6.93
CA LEU A 568 16.26 -14.18 8.34
C LEU A 568 16.15 -15.61 8.87
N GLU A 569 17.29 -16.28 8.96
CA GLU A 569 17.46 -17.46 9.82
C GLU A 569 17.85 -17.02 11.24
N LEU A 570 17.18 -17.59 12.23
CA LEU A 570 17.44 -17.31 13.65
C LEU A 570 17.30 -18.58 14.49
N MET A 571 17.98 -18.62 15.63
CA MET A 571 17.84 -19.69 16.61
C MET A 571 16.66 -19.36 17.54
N CYS A 572 15.72 -20.28 17.66
CA CYS A 572 14.51 -20.14 18.45
C CYS A 572 14.46 -21.22 19.54
N LYS A 573 14.07 -20.83 20.76
CA LYS A 573 13.85 -21.74 21.88
C LYS A 573 12.51 -21.42 22.54
N ALA A 574 11.71 -22.45 22.83
CA ALA A 574 10.45 -22.27 23.55
C ALA A 574 10.70 -21.85 25.01
N ARG A 575 9.94 -20.86 25.50
CA ARG A 575 9.96 -20.45 26.92
C ARG A 575 9.18 -21.47 27.78
N PRO A 576 9.45 -21.63 29.09
CA PRO A 576 8.89 -22.72 29.90
C PRO A 576 7.35 -22.85 29.88
N ASN A 577 6.62 -21.73 29.90
CA ASN A 577 5.14 -21.74 29.93
C ASN A 577 4.49 -21.84 28.54
N THR A 578 5.28 -21.90 27.47
CA THR A 578 4.78 -21.86 26.08
C THR A 578 3.83 -23.01 25.76
N HIS A 579 4.09 -24.21 26.29
CA HIS A 579 3.19 -25.34 26.14
C HIS A 579 1.78 -25.02 26.69
N ASN A 580 1.71 -24.39 27.85
CA ASN A 580 0.45 -24.02 28.51
C ASN A 580 -0.27 -22.87 27.77
N LEU A 581 0.48 -21.91 27.22
CA LEU A 581 -0.08 -20.84 26.37
C LEU A 581 -0.62 -21.36 25.02
N LEU A 582 -0.08 -22.47 24.51
CA LEU A 582 -0.39 -23.01 23.19
C LEU A 582 -1.40 -24.17 23.17
N ALA A 583 -1.72 -24.75 24.33
CA ALA A 583 -2.92 -25.55 24.55
C ALA A 583 -4.16 -24.78 24.05
#